data_AF-A0A2Z6MFY9-F1
#
_entry.id   AF-A0A2Z6MFY9-F1
#
_cell.length_a   1.000
_cell.length_b   1.000
_cell.length_c   1.000
_cell.angle_alpha   90.00
_cell.angle_beta   90.00
_cell.angle_gamma   90.00
#
_symmetry.space_group_name_H-M   'P 1'
#
loop_
_entity.id
_entity.type
_entity.pdbx_description
1 polymer ?
#
loop_
_entity_poly.entity_id
_entity_poly.type
_entity_poly.pdbx_seq_one_letter_code
_entity_poly.pdbx_strand_id
1 'polypeptide(L)'
;MNGIQQRLNSWQDGVSGTNCPIQPATNWTYNFSFKDQIGTFFYFPSINFLKAGGAFGPIRVNNRAVISVPFPKPEAELDLLIGD
;
A
#
# COMPACT_ATOMS: atom_id res chain seq x y z
N MET A 1 4.77 1.32 2.77
CA MET A 1 3.38 0.95 2.40
C MET A 1 2.46 1.32 3.56
N ASN A 2 1.47 2.21 3.42
CA ASN A 2 0.76 2.73 4.60
C ASN A 2 -0.37 1.79 5.07
N GLY A 3 -0.38 1.46 6.35
CA GLY A 3 -1.38 0.58 6.98
C GLY A 3 -1.18 -0.92 6.75
N ILE A 4 -0.30 -1.33 5.84
CA ILE A 4 0.03 -2.74 5.62
C ILE A 4 1.05 -3.22 6.65
N GLN A 5 0.71 -4.32 7.33
CA GLN A 5 1.57 -4.90 8.34
C GLN A 5 2.70 -5.68 7.69
N GLN A 6 3.94 -5.19 7.84
CA GLN A 6 5.14 -5.87 7.37
C GLN A 6 5.53 -7.04 8.30
N ARG A 7 4.75 -8.14 8.23
CA ARG A 7 4.99 -9.37 8.99
C ARG A 7 6.24 -10.11 8.48
N LEU A 8 7.27 -10.18 9.34
CA LEU A 8 8.55 -10.86 9.07
C LEU A 8 9.32 -10.30 7.88
N ASN A 9 9.04 -9.05 7.48
CA ASN A 9 9.62 -8.42 6.30
C ASN A 9 9.75 -6.90 6.48
N SER A 10 10.18 -6.45 7.66
CA SER A 10 10.30 -5.03 8.02
C SER A 10 11.18 -4.21 7.06
N TRP A 11 12.15 -4.84 6.39
CA TRP A 11 12.97 -4.24 5.34
C TRP A 11 12.22 -3.98 4.02
N GLN A 12 10.90 -4.18 3.98
CA GLN A 12 10.05 -3.88 2.82
C GLN A 12 9.11 -2.70 3.09
N ASP A 13 9.25 -2.04 4.25
CA ASP A 13 8.35 -0.94 4.62
C ASP A 13 8.56 0.31 3.73
N GLY A 14 9.83 0.57 3.35
CA GLY A 14 10.21 1.68 2.48
C GLY A 14 10.45 3.01 3.22
N VAL A 15 10.30 3.04 4.55
CA VAL A 15 10.66 4.21 5.37
C VAL A 15 12.17 4.35 5.52
N SER A 16 12.66 5.58 5.62
CA SER A 16 14.07 5.85 5.93
C SER A 16 14.48 5.10 7.20
N GLY A 17 15.57 4.35 7.12
CA GLY A 17 16.05 3.47 8.19
C GLY A 17 15.71 1.98 7.99
N THR A 18 14.63 1.65 7.28
CA THR A 18 14.35 0.24 6.87
C THR A 18 14.99 -0.11 5.53
N ASN A 19 15.09 0.88 4.63
CA ASN A 19 15.74 0.77 3.33
C ASN A 19 16.55 2.04 3.03
N CYS A 20 17.62 1.88 2.26
CA CYS A 20 18.26 3.00 1.58
C CYS A 20 17.39 3.45 0.39
N PRO A 21 17.41 4.74 0.00
CA PRO A 21 16.69 5.21 -1.19
C PRO A 21 17.15 4.49 -2.46
N ILE A 22 16.19 4.13 -3.31
CA ILE A 22 16.44 3.57 -4.64
C ILE A 22 17.16 4.64 -5.46
N GLN A 23 18.37 4.33 -5.95
CA GLN A 23 19.19 5.28 -6.70
C GLN A 23 18.69 5.43 -8.14
N PRO A 24 18.97 6.56 -8.80
CA PRO A 24 18.68 6.72 -10.22
C PRO A 24 19.20 5.53 -11.05
N ALA A 25 18.42 5.07 -12.01
CA ALA A 25 18.71 3.90 -12.85
C ALA A 25 18.86 2.55 -12.12
N THR A 26 18.37 2.44 -10.87
CA THR A 26 18.28 1.16 -10.14
C THR A 26 16.83 0.80 -9.83
N ASN A 27 16.57 -0.48 -9.58
CA ASN A 27 15.24 -1.00 -9.29
C ASN A 27 15.23 -1.78 -7.98
N TRP A 28 14.11 -1.73 -7.28
CA TRP A 28 13.86 -2.54 -6.09
C TRP A 28 12.48 -3.18 -6.18
N THR A 29 12.39 -4.44 -5.80
CA THR A 29 11.12 -5.17 -5.78
C THR A 29 10.67 -5.36 -4.34
N TYR A 30 9.58 -4.68 -3.98
CA TYR A 30 8.91 -4.89 -2.71
C TYR A 30 8.16 -6.22 -2.70
N ASN A 31 8.45 -7.08 -1.72
CA ASN A 31 7.76 -8.37 -1.54
C ASN A 31 7.20 -8.50 -0.12
N PHE A 32 5.88 -8.49 0.00
CA PHE A 32 5.17 -8.50 1.27
C PHE A 32 3.79 -9.14 1.14
N SER A 33 3.18 -9.48 2.27
CA SER A 33 1.89 -10.18 2.31
C SER A 33 0.82 -9.33 2.97
N PHE A 34 -0.38 -9.33 2.38
CA PHE A 34 -1.58 -8.68 2.91
C PHE A 34 -2.39 -9.60 3.84
N LYS A 35 -1.71 -10.55 4.51
CA LYS A 35 -2.37 -11.58 5.29
C LYS A 35 -3.21 -10.95 6.42
N ASP A 36 -4.47 -11.37 6.50
CA ASP A 36 -5.45 -10.94 7.50
C ASP A 36 -5.75 -9.43 7.49
N GLN A 37 -5.47 -8.74 6.38
CA GLN A 37 -5.80 -7.33 6.18
C GLN A 37 -6.71 -7.17 4.97
N ILE A 38 -7.99 -6.85 5.20
CA ILE A 38 -8.98 -6.59 4.16
C ILE A 38 -9.44 -5.16 4.33
N GLY A 39 -9.50 -4.39 3.24
CA GLY A 39 -9.93 -3.01 3.25
C GLY A 39 -9.13 -2.12 2.31
N THR A 40 -9.21 -0.81 2.57
CA THR A 40 -8.59 0.23 1.77
C THR A 40 -7.34 0.77 2.46
N PHE A 41 -6.24 0.79 1.72
CA PHE A 41 -4.93 1.26 2.10
C PHE A 41 -4.39 2.17 1.00
N PHE A 42 -3.16 2.66 1.16
CA PHE A 42 -2.52 3.49 0.15
C PHE A 42 -0.99 3.37 0.25
N TYR A 43 -0.30 3.66 -0.85
CA TYR A 43 1.14 3.78 -0.88
C TYR A 43 1.55 5.22 -1.17
N PHE A 44 2.71 5.60 -0.65
CA PHE A 44 3.43 6.81 -1.01
C PHE A 44 4.92 6.58 -0.72
N PRO A 45 5.84 7.25 -1.44
CA PRO A 45 7.24 7.27 -1.10
C PRO A 45 7.45 8.11 0.16
N SER A 46 8.09 7.50 1.15
CA SER A 46 8.43 8.12 2.44
C SER A 46 9.66 9.02 2.41
N ILE A 47 10.23 9.26 1.23
CA ILE A 47 11.40 10.12 1.07
C ILE A 47 10.97 11.54 0.66
N ASN A 48 11.53 12.53 1.33
CA ASN A 48 11.31 13.96 1.06
C ASN A 48 9.81 14.30 0.95
N PHE A 49 9.48 15.17 -0.02
CA PHE A 49 8.11 15.61 -0.32
C PHE A 49 7.55 14.94 -1.57
N LEU A 50 8.04 13.75 -1.94
CA LEU A 50 7.57 13.08 -3.16
C LEU A 50 6.07 12.74 -3.09
N LYS A 51 5.53 12.46 -1.89
CA LYS A 51 4.08 12.35 -1.68
C LYS A 51 3.34 13.64 -2.10
N ALA A 52 3.82 14.79 -1.64
CA ALA A 52 3.23 16.10 -1.99
C ALA A 52 3.43 16.43 -3.48
N GLY A 53 4.50 15.92 -4.09
CA GLY A 53 4.71 15.96 -5.55
C GLY A 53 3.77 15.06 -6.35
N GLY A 54 2.76 14.45 -5.73
CA GLY A 54 1.75 13.62 -6.40
C GLY A 54 2.07 12.12 -6.44
N ALA A 55 3.18 11.67 -5.85
CA ALA A 55 3.51 10.25 -5.84
C ALA A 55 2.75 9.54 -4.70
N PHE A 56 1.52 9.12 -4.96
CA PHE A 56 0.76 8.25 -4.06
C PHE A 56 -0.34 7.53 -4.83
N GLY A 57 -0.90 6.47 -4.27
CA GLY A 57 -1.96 5.71 -4.92
C GLY A 57 -2.70 4.78 -3.97
N PRO A 58 -3.92 4.35 -4.34
CA PRO A 58 -4.74 3.52 -3.49
C PRO A 58 -4.27 2.06 -3.56
N ILE A 59 -4.50 1.32 -2.49
CA ILE A 59 -4.34 -0.12 -2.43
C ILE A 59 -5.64 -0.68 -1.86
N ARG A 60 -6.37 -1.44 -2.67
CA ARG A 60 -7.58 -2.12 -2.22
C ARG A 60 -7.29 -3.61 -2.06
N VAL A 61 -7.51 -4.13 -0.85
CA VAL A 61 -7.38 -5.56 -0.55
C VAL A 61 -8.76 -6.14 -0.33
N ASN A 62 -9.24 -6.88 -1.31
CA ASN A 62 -10.54 -7.53 -1.25
C ASN A 62 -10.49 -8.84 -0.46
N ASN A 63 -11.66 -9.28 -0.01
CA ASN A 63 -11.83 -10.62 0.52
C ASN A 63 -11.42 -11.68 -0.51
N ARG A 64 -11.04 -12.86 -0.02
CA ARG A 64 -10.88 -14.03 -0.89
C ARG A 64 -12.25 -14.43 -1.42
N ALA A 65 -12.31 -14.92 -2.66
CA ALA A 65 -13.55 -15.38 -3.29
C ALA A 65 -14.32 -16.45 -2.47
N VAL A 66 -13.62 -17.19 -1.60
CA VAL A 66 -14.20 -18.23 -0.73
C VAL A 66 -14.79 -17.71 0.59
N ILE A 67 -14.55 -16.45 0.95
CA ILE A 67 -15.07 -15.83 2.18
C ILE A 67 -16.06 -14.76 1.76
N SER A 68 -17.34 -14.90 2.07
CA SER A 68 -18.33 -13.85 1.77
C SER A 68 -18.15 -12.61 2.65
N VAL A 69 -18.44 -11.44 2.09
CA VAL A 69 -18.55 -10.20 2.87
C VAL A 69 -19.90 -10.14 3.61
N PRO A 70 -19.98 -9.48 4.78
CA PRO A 70 -21.21 -9.40 5.58
C PRO A 70 -22.25 -8.41 5.02
N PHE A 71 -22.13 -8.02 3.76
CA PHE A 71 -22.97 -7.05 3.08
C PHE A 71 -23.19 -7.45 1.60
N PRO A 72 -24.27 -6.98 0.95
CA PRO A 72 -24.50 -7.23 -0.47
C PRO A 72 -23.38 -6.64 -1.35
N LYS A 73 -23.13 -7.25 -2.51
CA LYS A 73 -22.15 -6.72 -3.47
C LYS A 73 -22.60 -5.32 -3.95
N PRO A 74 -21.73 -4.30 -3.87
CA PRO A 74 -22.06 -2.98 -4.41
C PRO A 74 -22.10 -3.01 -5.94
N GLU A 75 -22.91 -2.13 -6.54
CA GLU A 75 -22.98 -1.95 -7.99
C GLU A 75 -21.65 -1.45 -8.56
N ALA A 76 -21.01 -0.51 -7.85
CA ALA A 76 -19.74 0.08 -8.22
C ALA A 76 -18.87 0.33 -6.98
N GLU A 77 -17.56 0.33 -7.19
CA GLU A 77 -16.55 0.62 -6.17
C GLU A 77 -15.59 1.68 -6.73
N LEU A 78 -15.32 2.72 -5.94
CA LEU A 78 -14.47 3.85 -6.33
C LEU A 78 -13.40 4.07 -5.26
N ASP A 79 -12.18 4.31 -5.69
CA ASP A 79 -11.10 4.77 -4.82
C ASP A 79 -11.06 6.31 -4.81
N LEU A 80 -11.30 6.90 -3.64
CA LEU A 80 -11.19 8.35 -3.42
C LEU A 80 -10.02 8.63 -2.48
N LEU A 81 -9.01 9.34 -2.99
CA LEU A 81 -7.85 9.77 -2.22
C LEU A 81 -7.93 11.27 -1.97
N ILE A 82 -7.70 11.68 -0.71
CA ILE A 82 -7.75 13.08 -0.28
C ILE A 82 -6.31 13.55 -0.03
N GLY A 83 -5.92 14.62 -0.71
CA GLY A 83 -4.67 15.35 -0.54
C GLY A 83 -4.94 16.86 -0.67
N ASP A 84 -3.97 17.68 -0.27
CA ASP A 84 -3.99 19.14 -0.42
C ASP A 84 -3.42 19.61 -1.77
#